data_AF-A0A956J3T5-F1
#
_entry.id   AF-A0A956J3T5-F1
#
_cell.length_a   1.000
_cell.length_b   1.000
_cell.length_c   1.000
_cell.angle_alpha   90.00
_cell.angle_beta   90.00
_cell.angle_gamma   90.00
#
_symmetry.space_group_name_H-M   'P 1'
#
loop_
_entity.id
_entity.type
_entity.pdbx_description
1 polymer ?
#
loop_
_entity_poly.entity_id
_entity_poly.type
_entity_poly.pdbx_seq_one_letter_code
_entity_poly.pdbx_strand_id
1 'polypeptide(L)'
;TIVSPLYLDFVQVLACSYSERSGFAWVKHDPIVDGAKAPSAGDVIGGVRLEATPLKSVVDELAHAIIAHQRAGHELPEALRIFADLFGQQPEPSSQPPPRA
;
A
#
# COMPACT_ATOMS: atom_id res chain seq x y z
N THR A 1 -1.25 7.33 -4.37
CA THR A 1 0.09 7.16 -3.75
C THR A 1 -0.02 7.43 -2.27
N ILE A 2 0.65 6.64 -1.43
CA ILE A 2 0.74 6.82 0.02
C ILE A 2 2.21 7.13 0.34
N VAL A 3 2.45 8.15 1.16
CA VAL A 3 3.77 8.52 1.67
C VAL A 3 3.74 8.39 3.18
N SER A 4 4.67 7.65 3.76
CA SER A 4 4.75 7.39 5.19
C SER A 4 6.16 7.71 5.72
N PRO A 5 6.29 8.44 6.84
CA PRO A 5 7.59 8.73 7.43
C PRO A 5 8.31 7.46 7.89
N LEU A 6 9.63 7.39 7.68
CA LEU A 6 10.47 6.28 8.14
C LEU A 6 11.47 6.74 9.20
N TYR A 7 12.42 7.61 8.85
CA TYR A 7 13.41 8.17 9.78
C TYR A 7 14.10 9.41 9.21
N LEU A 8 14.43 10.41 10.06
CA LEU A 8 14.96 11.71 9.63
C LEU A 8 14.08 12.30 8.52
N ASP A 9 14.71 12.64 7.38
CA ASP A 9 14.05 13.17 6.19
C ASP A 9 13.67 12.06 5.20
N PHE A 10 13.79 10.78 5.56
CA PHE A 10 13.43 9.67 4.68
C PHE A 10 12.00 9.20 4.89
N VAL A 11 11.33 8.93 3.77
CA VAL A 11 9.97 8.40 3.69
C VAL A 11 9.94 7.12 2.87
N GLN A 12 8.94 6.29 3.12
CA GLN A 12 8.56 5.20 2.22
C GLN A 12 7.38 5.62 1.36
N VAL A 13 7.38 5.21 0.09
CA VAL A 13 6.37 5.59 -0.90
C VAL A 13 5.76 4.35 -1.53
N LEU A 14 4.43 4.23 -1.43
CA LEU A 14 3.65 3.26 -2.17
C LEU A 14 2.86 3.96 -3.27
N ALA A 15 3.11 3.58 -4.51
CA ALA A 15 2.33 4.02 -5.64
C ALA A 15 1.73 2.80 -6.32
N CYS A 16 0.45 2.86 -6.67
CA CYS A 16 -0.20 1.81 -7.43
C CYS A 16 -1.19 2.41 -8.42
N SER A 17 -1.42 1.70 -9.52
CA SER A 17 -2.55 1.93 -10.42
C SER A 17 -3.45 0.71 -10.37
N TYR A 18 -4.73 0.98 -10.13
CA TYR A 18 -5.78 -0.02 -10.09
C TYR A 18 -6.88 0.38 -11.06
N SER A 19 -7.44 -0.62 -11.74
CA SER A 19 -8.67 -0.50 -12.52
C SER A 19 -9.58 -1.67 -12.19
N GLU A 20 -10.87 -1.42 -12.01
CA GLU A 20 -11.86 -2.47 -11.75
C GLU A 20 -11.89 -3.57 -12.82
N ARG A 21 -11.50 -3.24 -14.05
CA ARG A 21 -11.53 -4.18 -15.18
C ARG A 21 -10.31 -5.09 -15.25
N SER A 22 -9.13 -4.59 -14.85
CA SER A 22 -7.85 -5.28 -15.05
C SER A 22 -7.09 -5.56 -13.75
N GLY A 23 -7.64 -5.16 -12.60
CA GLY A 23 -6.95 -5.23 -11.31
C GLY A 23 -5.81 -4.22 -11.21
N PHE A 24 -4.79 -4.56 -10.42
CA PHE A 24 -3.60 -3.72 -10.30
C PHE A 24 -2.75 -3.78 -11.58
N ALA A 25 -2.69 -2.67 -12.31
CA ALA A 25 -1.86 -2.55 -13.51
C ALA A 25 -0.37 -2.45 -13.15
N TRP A 26 -0.06 -1.76 -12.06
CA TRP A 26 1.27 -1.71 -11.49
C TRP A 26 1.20 -1.35 -10.01
N VAL A 27 2.16 -1.85 -9.24
CA VAL A 27 2.40 -1.48 -7.86
C VAL A 27 3.90 -1.27 -7.72
N LYS A 28 4.28 -0.11 -7.19
CA LYS A 28 5.66 0.26 -6.91
C LYS A 28 5.77 0.65 -5.45
N HIS A 29 6.72 0.03 -4.77
CA HIS A 29 7.11 0.41 -3.42
C HIS A 29 8.56 0.86 -3.43
N ASP A 30 8.79 2.11 -3.04
CA ASP A 30 10.11 2.67 -2.82
C ASP A 30 10.29 2.82 -1.29
N PRO A 31 11.06 1.93 -0.64
CA PRO A 31 11.11 1.88 0.84
C PRO A 31 11.88 3.04 1.46
N ILE A 32 12.82 3.63 0.73
CA ILE A 32 13.65 4.74 1.21
C ILE A 32 13.72 5.79 0.11
N VAL A 33 12.99 6.88 0.29
CA VAL A 33 12.96 8.06 -0.57
C VAL A 33 13.27 9.28 0.27
N ASP A 34 14.09 10.18 -0.25
CA ASP A 34 14.29 11.50 0.35
C ASP A 34 12.95 12.25 0.36
N GLY A 35 12.52 12.75 1.52
CA GLY A 35 11.25 13.44 1.72
C GLY A 35 11.09 14.65 0.81
N ALA A 36 12.18 15.33 0.44
CA ALA A 36 12.16 16.42 -0.52
C ALA A 36 11.89 15.96 -1.96
N LYS A 37 12.05 14.66 -2.25
CA LYS A 37 11.77 14.02 -3.54
C LYS A 37 10.50 13.17 -3.50
N ALA A 38 9.79 13.16 -2.37
CA ALA A 38 8.56 12.41 -2.23
C ALA A 38 7.48 13.00 -3.16
N PRO A 39 6.66 12.15 -3.80
CA PRO A 39 5.57 12.64 -4.64
C PRO A 39 4.60 13.52 -3.85
N SER A 40 4.26 14.65 -4.43
CA SER A 40 3.37 15.65 -3.86
C SER A 40 2.10 15.81 -4.72
N ALA A 41 1.08 16.44 -4.15
CA ALA A 41 -0.13 16.78 -4.89
C ALA A 41 0.21 17.64 -6.11
N GLY A 42 -0.35 17.29 -7.27
CA GLY A 42 -0.06 17.92 -8.55
C GLY A 42 1.02 17.24 -9.40
N ASP A 43 1.84 16.37 -8.80
CA ASP A 43 2.81 15.55 -9.53
C ASP A 43 2.13 14.53 -10.44
N VAL A 44 2.86 14.01 -11.41
CA VAL A 44 2.36 13.03 -12.37
C VAL A 44 3.10 11.70 -12.19
N ILE A 45 2.35 10.63 -11.91
CA ILE A 45 2.87 9.26 -11.85
C ILE A 45 2.11 8.39 -12.85
N GLY A 46 2.83 7.70 -13.72
CA GLY A 46 2.21 6.82 -14.72
C GLY A 46 1.22 7.53 -15.64
N GLY A 47 1.44 8.83 -15.90
CA GLY A 47 0.53 9.67 -16.70
C GLY A 47 -0.69 10.21 -15.95
N VAL A 48 -0.85 9.90 -14.66
CA VAL A 48 -1.97 10.36 -13.83
C VAL A 48 -1.51 11.44 -12.87
N ARG A 49 -2.25 12.56 -12.81
CA ARG A 49 -1.98 13.64 -11.85
C ARG A 49 -2.46 13.22 -10.45
N LEU A 50 -1.60 13.39 -9.46
CA LEU A 50 -1.90 13.12 -8.07
C LEU A 50 -2.77 14.22 -7.48
N GLU A 51 -3.80 13.81 -6.74
CA GLU A 51 -4.63 14.68 -5.94
C GLU A 51 -4.34 14.48 -4.45
N ALA A 52 -4.54 15.54 -3.66
CA ALA A 52 -4.45 15.45 -2.21
C ALA A 52 -5.73 14.83 -1.65
N THR A 53 -5.66 13.57 -1.23
CA THR A 53 -6.80 12.82 -0.70
C THR A 53 -6.54 12.46 0.76
N PRO A 54 -7.57 12.53 1.65
CA PRO A 54 -7.43 12.06 3.02
C PRO A 54 -6.99 10.59 3.07
N LEU A 55 -6.02 10.27 3.93
CA LEU A 55 -5.44 8.93 4.02
C LEU A 55 -6.50 7.84 4.21
N LYS A 56 -7.52 8.10 5.04
CA LYS A 56 -8.61 7.15 5.29
C LYS A 56 -9.33 6.74 4.01
N SER A 57 -9.68 7.70 3.15
CA SER A 57 -10.34 7.42 1.87
C SER A 57 -9.45 6.58 0.95
N VAL A 58 -8.14 6.90 0.89
CA VAL A 58 -7.17 6.13 0.10
C VAL A 58 -7.04 4.70 0.61
N VAL A 59 -7.01 4.51 1.93
CA VAL A 59 -6.94 3.18 2.56
C VAL A 59 -8.21 2.37 2.28
N ASP A 60 -9.39 2.98 2.42
CA ASP A 60 -10.68 2.32 2.15
C ASP A 60 -10.80 1.88 0.68
N GLU A 61 -10.41 2.74 -0.27
CA GLU A 61 -10.38 2.42 -1.70
C GLU A 61 -9.37 1.31 -2.02
N LEU A 62 -8.18 1.38 -1.44
CA LEU A 62 -7.13 0.39 -1.66
C LEU A 62 -7.52 -0.97 -1.06
N ALA A 63 -8.19 -1.01 0.10
CA ALA A 63 -8.74 -2.23 0.66
C ALA A 63 -9.78 -2.87 -0.27
N HIS A 64 -10.68 -2.07 -0.85
CA HIS A 64 -11.64 -2.57 -1.85
C HIS A 64 -10.94 -3.13 -3.09
N ALA A 65 -9.93 -2.43 -3.60
CA ALA A 65 -9.14 -2.88 -4.75
C ALA A 65 -8.42 -4.20 -4.48
N ILE A 66 -7.83 -4.35 -3.30
CA ILE A 66 -7.17 -5.59 -2.84
C ILE A 66 -8.17 -6.76 -2.82
N ILE A 67 -9.35 -6.57 -2.22
CA ILE A 67 -10.38 -7.61 -2.14
C ILE A 67 -10.89 -7.99 -3.53
N ALA A 68 -11.13 -7.01 -4.40
CA ALA A 68 -11.58 -7.24 -5.77
C ALA A 68 -10.54 -8.02 -6.59
N HIS A 69 -9.26 -7.66 -6.47
CA HIS A 69 -8.14 -8.35 -7.13
C HIS A 69 -8.00 -9.80 -6.66
N GLN A 70 -8.13 -10.05 -5.35
CA GLN A 70 -8.11 -11.40 -4.80
C GLN A 70 -9.32 -12.23 -5.24
N ARG A 71 -10.52 -11.64 -5.31
CA ARG A 71 -11.73 -12.32 -5.81
C ARG A 71 -11.62 -12.71 -7.28
N ALA A 72 -10.87 -11.96 -8.07
CA ALA A 72 -10.54 -12.31 -9.45
C ALA A 72 -9.53 -13.47 -9.55
N GLY A 73 -9.03 -14.01 -8.42
CA GLY A 73 -8.08 -15.12 -8.38
C GLY A 73 -6.63 -14.70 -8.61
N HIS A 74 -6.33 -13.41 -8.55
CA HIS A 74 -4.97 -12.91 -8.73
C HIS A 74 -4.22 -12.83 -7.41
N GLU A 75 -2.93 -13.17 -7.45
CA GLU A 75 -2.05 -13.01 -6.31
C GLU A 75 -1.79 -11.53 -6.00
N LEU A 76 -1.66 -11.22 -4.72
CA LEU A 76 -1.39 -9.85 -4.28
C LEU A 76 0.08 -9.52 -4.50
N PRO A 77 0.41 -8.38 -5.14
CA PRO A 77 1.79 -7.92 -5.23
C PRO A 77 2.43 -7.78 -3.84
N GLU A 78 3.67 -8.28 -3.69
CA GLU A 78 4.42 -8.27 -2.43
C GLU A 78 4.55 -6.85 -1.85
N ALA A 79 4.67 -5.83 -2.71
CA ALA A 79 4.69 -4.42 -2.34
C ALA A 79 3.46 -3.97 -1.52
N LEU A 80 2.28 -4.56 -1.74
CA LEU A 80 1.08 -4.25 -0.95
C LEU A 80 1.09 -4.94 0.42
N ARG A 81 1.75 -6.09 0.55
CA ARG A 81 1.87 -6.80 1.84
C ARG A 81 2.66 -5.98 2.86
N ILE A 82 3.61 -5.15 2.43
CA ILE A 82 4.42 -4.31 3.34
C ILE A 82 3.54 -3.25 4.03
N PHE A 83 2.44 -2.85 3.38
CA PHE A 83 1.46 -1.93 3.96
C PHE A 83 0.25 -2.67 4.55
N ALA A 84 0.32 -3.99 4.76
CA ALA A 84 -0.74 -4.78 5.41
C ALA A 84 -1.15 -4.18 6.77
N ASP A 85 -0.18 -3.63 7.50
CA ASP A 85 -0.40 -2.97 8.78
C ASP A 85 -1.28 -1.71 8.67
N LEU A 86 -1.29 -1.02 7.51
CA LEU A 86 -2.22 0.09 7.26
C LEU A 86 -3.68 -0.36 7.12
N PHE A 87 -3.90 -1.62 6.74
CA PHE A 87 -5.24 -2.20 6.54
C PHE A 87 -5.75 -2.96 7.78
N GLY A 88 -4.98 -2.98 8.88
CA GLY A 88 -5.38 -3.61 10.13
C GLY A 88 -5.39 -5.14 10.12
N GLN A 89 -4.79 -5.80 9.12
CA GLN A 89 -4.64 -7.26 9.11
C GLN A 89 -3.29 -7.65 9.73
N GLN A 90 -3.22 -7.63 11.07
CA GLN A 90 -2.25 -8.48 11.74
C GLN A 90 -2.73 -9.93 11.55
N PRO A 91 -1.99 -10.83 10.88
CA PRO A 91 -2.21 -12.25 11.11
C PRO A 91 -1.95 -12.47 12.60
N GLU A 92 -2.98 -12.86 13.35
CA GLU A 92 -2.86 -13.32 14.72
C GLU A 92 -1.62 -14.23 14.82
N PRO A 93 -0.63 -13.94 15.69
CA PRO A 93 0.49 -14.83 15.87
C PRO A 93 -0.08 -16.17 16.35
N SER A 94 0.08 -17.19 15.51
CA SER A 94 -0.36 -18.56 15.79
C SER A 94 -0.03 -18.93 17.23
N SER A 95 -1.05 -19.16 18.03
CA SER A 95 -0.97 -19.53 19.44
C SER A 95 0.06 -20.64 19.63
N GLN A 96 1.20 -20.29 20.23
CA GLN A 96 2.21 -21.24 20.69
C GLN A 96 1.55 -22.12 21.77
N PRO A 97 1.47 -23.45 21.61
CA PRO A 97 0.95 -24.29 22.68
C PRO A 97 1.93 -24.30 23.87
N PRO A 98 1.43 -24.37 25.11
CA PRO A 98 2.27 -24.26 26.29
C PRO A 98 3.29 -25.40 26.36
N PRO A 99 4.51 -25.15 26.87
CA PRO A 99 5.47 -26.21 27.12
C PRO A 99 4.88 -27.15 28.19
N ARG A 100 4.84 -28.45 27.90
CA ARG A 100 4.53 -29.48 28.91
C ARG A 100 5.62 -29.46 29.97
N ALA A 101 5.24 -29.14 31.20
CA ALA A 101 6.03 -29.41 32.40
C ALA A 101 5.89 -30.87 32.82
#